data_AF-A0A4Q9RXT6-F1
#
_entry.id   AF-A0A4Q9RXT6-F1
#
_cell.length_a   1.000
_cell.length_b   1.000
_cell.length_c   1.000
_cell.angle_alpha   90.00
_cell.angle_beta   90.00
_cell.angle_gamma   90.00
#
_symmetry.space_group_name_H-M   'P 1'
#
loop_
_entity.id
_entity.type
_entity.pdbx_description
1 polymer ?
#
loop_
_entity_poly.entity_id
_entity_poly.type
_entity_poly.pdbx_seq_one_letter_code
_entity_poly.pdbx_strand_id
1 'polypeptide(L)' 'METAKDLITEISVLTREIETNYPEIYEHLDENPMTIPNMEHPKVNNKALEDYLESLKQLINKHKKASK' A
#
# COMPACT_ATOMS: atom_id res chain seq x y z
N MET A 1 15.65 -6.11 11.58
CA MET A 1 14.62 -7.03 11.10
C MET A 1 13.33 -6.25 11.15
N GLU A 2 12.87 -5.75 10.00
CA GLU A 2 11.54 -5.15 9.94
C GLU A 2 10.53 -6.27 10.20
N THR A 3 9.68 -6.07 11.21
CA THR A 3 8.67 -7.07 11.54
C THR A 3 7.46 -6.88 10.64
N ALA A 4 6.60 -7.90 10.51
CA ALA A 4 5.34 -7.77 9.76
C ALA A 4 4.54 -6.51 10.18
N LYS A 5 4.67 -6.11 11.45
CA LYS A 5 4.11 -4.86 11.99
C LYS A 5 4.68 -3.60 11.36
N ASP A 6 5.99 -3.52 11.13
CA ASP A 6 6.61 -2.37 10.44
C ASP A 6 6.05 -2.25 9.03
N LEU A 7 6.01 -3.36 8.28
CA LEU A 7 5.46 -3.38 6.92
C LEU A 7 3.99 -2.96 6.89
N ILE A 8 3.15 -3.49 7.79
CA ILE A 8 1.73 -3.11 7.89
C ILE A 8 1.59 -1.61 8.23
N THR A 9 2.44 -1.10 9.12
CA THR A 9 2.44 0.32 9.48
C THR A 9 2.81 1.17 8.27
N GLU A 10 3.86 0.80 7.54
CA GLU A 10 4.32 1.54 6.36
C GLU A 10 3.29 1.51 5.22
N ILE A 11 2.67 0.35 4.98
CA ILE A 11 1.53 0.20 4.06
C ILE A 11 0.38 1.13 4.47
N SER A 12 0.01 1.15 5.75
CA SER A 12 -1.10 1.98 6.23
C SER A 12 -0.79 3.47 6.07
N VAL A 13 0.44 3.88 6.36
CA VAL A 13 0.90 5.27 6.19
C VAL A 13 0.88 5.66 4.72
N LEU A 14 1.44 4.84 3.82
CA LEU A 14 1.45 5.10 2.38
C LEU A 14 0.04 5.15 1.80
N THR A 15 -0.84 4.23 2.20
CA THR A 15 -2.24 4.22 1.73
C THR A 15 -2.95 5.52 2.13
N ARG A 16 -2.73 5.99 3.36
CA ARG A 16 -3.29 7.26 3.83
C ARG A 16 -2.67 8.48 3.15
N GLU A 17 -1.39 8.42 2.83
CA GLU A 17 -0.71 9.45 2.02
C GLU A 17 -1.29 9.49 0.60
N ILE A 18 -1.58 8.34 0.00
CA ILE A 18 -2.26 8.21 -1.30
C ILE A 18 -3.67 8.81 -1.23
N GLU A 19 -4.48 8.45 -0.25
CA GLU A 19 -5.82 9.01 -0.05
C GLU A 19 -5.80 10.54 0.08
N THR A 20 -4.80 11.08 0.80
CA THR A 20 -4.75 12.52 1.10
C THR A 20 -4.09 13.35 0.00
N ASN A 21 -3.00 12.87 -0.60
CA ASN A 21 -2.16 13.64 -1.54
C ASN A 21 -2.34 13.20 -3.00
N TYR A 22 -2.82 11.99 -3.23
CA TYR A 22 -3.02 11.43 -4.56
C TYR A 22 -4.43 10.83 -4.67
N PRO A 23 -5.50 11.61 -4.43
CA PRO A 23 -6.88 11.12 -4.50
C PRO A 23 -7.21 10.52 -5.87
N GLU A 24 -6.56 11.00 -6.93
CA GLU A 24 -6.59 10.42 -8.27
C GLU A 24 -6.08 8.95 -8.32
N ILE A 25 -4.98 8.63 -7.63
CA ILE A 25 -4.49 7.25 -7.52
C ILE A 25 -5.44 6.43 -6.65
N TYR A 26 -5.96 7.02 -5.57
CA TYR A 26 -6.88 6.37 -4.65
C TYR A 26 -8.20 6.02 -5.33
N GLU A 27 -8.74 6.92 -6.15
CA GLU A 27 -9.95 6.71 -6.97
C GLU A 27 -9.73 5.59 -8.00
N HIS A 28 -8.52 5.44 -8.54
CA HIS A 28 -8.15 4.31 -9.39
C HIS A 28 -7.82 3.02 -8.63
N LEU A 29 -7.67 3.09 -7.31
CA LEU A 29 -7.55 1.93 -6.42
C LEU A 29 -8.94 1.32 -6.13
N ASP A 30 -10.00 2.13 -6.27
CA ASP A 30 -11.37 1.80 -5.92
C ASP A 30 -12.05 0.95 -7.01
N GLU A 31 -11.78 -0.35 -6.98
CA GLU A 31 -12.80 -1.39 -7.15
C GLU A 31 -12.44 -2.69 -6.38
N ASN A 32 -11.37 -2.72 -5.60
CA ASN A 32 -11.07 -3.89 -4.78
C ASN A 32 -10.81 -3.50 -3.31
N PRO A 33 -11.79 -3.73 -2.41
CA PRO A 33 -11.58 -3.65 -0.96
C PRO A 33 -10.70 -4.81 -0.44
N MET A 34 -9.79 -5.31 -1.28
CA MET A 34 -8.95 -6.46 -1.01
C MET A 34 -7.60 -5.95 -0.51
N THR A 35 -7.18 -6.49 0.64
CA THR A 35 -5.79 -6.53 1.14
C THR A 35 -5.29 -5.43 2.08
N ILE A 36 -6.14 -4.88 2.96
CA ILE A 36 -5.64 -4.76 4.35
C ILE A 36 -5.96 -6.10 5.00
N PRO A 37 -4.97 -7.01 5.17
CA PRO A 37 -5.22 -8.21 5.93
C PRO A 37 -5.60 -7.77 7.34
N ASN A 38 -6.87 -7.93 7.68
CA ASN A 38 -7.36 -7.80 9.03
C ASN A 38 -6.39 -8.61 9.92
N MET A 39 -5.89 -7.99 11.00
CA MET A 39 -4.85 -8.55 11.89
C MET A 39 -5.21 -9.95 12.46
N GLU A 40 -6.42 -10.41 12.22
CA GLU A 40 -6.96 -11.73 12.54
C GLU A 40 -6.43 -12.89 11.66
N HIS A 41 -5.73 -12.62 10.56
CA HIS A 41 -5.06 -13.66 9.76
C HIS A 41 -3.53 -13.62 9.93
N PRO A 42 -2.94 -14.33 10.91
CA PRO A 42 -1.49 -14.37 11.15
C PRO A 42 -0.67 -15.07 10.04
N LYS A 43 -1.29 -15.46 8.92
CA LYS A 43 -0.62 -16.04 7.74
C LYS A 43 -0.30 -14.99 6.67
N VAL A 44 -0.24 -13.72 7.05
CA VAL A 44 0.32 -12.71 6.15
C VAL A 44 1.82 -12.96 6.07
N ASN A 45 2.24 -13.56 4.97
CA ASN A 45 3.65 -13.80 4.71
C ASN A 45 4.34 -12.44 4.59
N ASN A 46 5.45 -12.19 5.29
CA ASN A 46 6.19 -10.92 5.18
C ASN A 46 6.44 -10.53 3.72
N LYS A 47 6.76 -11.53 2.90
CA LYS A 47 6.94 -11.37 1.45
C LYS A 47 5.71 -10.78 0.75
N ALA A 48 4.49 -11.17 1.13
CA ALA A 48 3.27 -10.61 0.55
C ALA A 48 3.06 -9.14 0.95
N LEU A 49 3.45 -8.77 2.18
CA LEU A 49 3.43 -7.37 2.61
C LEU A 49 4.49 -6.55 1.88
N GLU A 50 5.70 -7.08 1.72
CA GLU A 50 6.78 -6.42 0.96
C GLU A 50 6.36 -6.20 -0.50
N ASP A 51 5.78 -7.21 -1.15
CA ASP A 51 5.30 -7.13 -2.54
C ASP A 51 4.17 -6.09 -2.69
N TYR A 52 3.26 -6.03 -1.72
CA TYR A 52 2.18 -5.03 -1.68
C TYR A 52 2.72 -3.62 -1.45
N LEU A 53 3.64 -3.45 -0.51
CA LEU A 53 4.32 -2.19 -0.22
C LEU A 53 5.07 -1.67 -1.45
N GLU A 54 5.79 -2.54 -2.14
CA GLU A 54 6.50 -2.21 -3.37
C GLU A 54 5.52 -1.79 -4.48
N SER A 55 4.40 -2.50 -4.63
CA SER A 55 3.35 -2.16 -5.59
C SER A 55 2.77 -0.76 -5.33
N LEU A 56 2.47 -0.42 -4.08
CA LEU A 56 2.01 0.92 -3.69
C LEU A 56 3.05 2.00 -4.01
N LYS A 57 4.32 1.77 -3.67
CA LYS A 57 5.43 2.71 -4.00
C LYS A 57 5.57 2.89 -5.51
N GLN A 58 5.40 1.82 -6.30
CA GLN A 58 5.44 1.89 -7.75
C GLN A 58 4.27 2.68 -8.34
N LEU A 59 3.06 2.53 -7.81
CA LEU A 59 1.88 3.32 -8.19
C LEU A 59 2.14 4.81 -8.01
N ILE A 60 2.58 5.22 -6.83
CA ILE A 60 2.93 6.62 -6.54
C ILE A 60 4.02 7.11 -7.50
N ASN A 61 5.08 6.32 -7.70
CA ASN A 61 6.19 6.70 -8.55
C ASN A 61 5.78 6.83 -10.03
N LYS A 62 4.91 5.95 -10.52
CA LYS A 62 4.34 6.06 -11.88
C LYS A 62 3.53 7.33 -12.03
N HIS A 63 2.69 7.68 -11.05
CA HIS A 63 1.94 8.93 -11.08
C HIS A 63 2.83 10.17 -11.03
N LYS A 64 3.82 10.19 -10.12
CA LYS A 64 4.83 11.25 -10.04
C LYS A 64 5.63 11.42 -11.33
N LYS A 65 5.86 10.35 -12.09
CA LYS A 65 6.51 10.40 -13.40
C LYS A 65 5.57 10.85 -14.51
N ALA A 66 4.30 10.47 -14.46
CA ALA A 66 3.29 10.85 -15.44
C ALA A 66 2.88 12.33 -15.33
N SER A 67 3.00 12.95 -14.15
CA SER A 67 2.71 14.36 -13.94
C SER A 67 3.88 15.32 -14.26
N LYS A 68 4.96 14.84 -14.88
CA LYS A 68 6.16 15.63 -15.24
C LYS A 68 6.29 15.80 -16.75
#